data_AF-A0A382AEA0-F1
#
_entry.id   AF-A0A382AEA0-F1
#
_cell.length_a   1.000
_cell.length_b   1.000
_cell.length_c   1.000
_cell.angle_alpha   90.00
_cell.angle_beta   90.00
_cell.angle_gamma   90.00
#
_symmetry.space_group_name_H-M   'P 1'
#
loop_
_entity.id
_entity.type
_entity.pdbx_description
1 polymer ?
#
loop_
_entity_poly.entity_id
_entity_poly.type
_entity_poly.pdbx_seq_one_letter_code
_entity_poly.pdbx_strand_id
1 'polypeptide(L)'
;LDKCNVPLQNFSGQTELSDLAGLLSQSQLNISNDSGGTHISAASGKPKVCILGGGHFGRFVPYLECTGQTNKLEVVFHQMPCNGRNWERIYPLKKNKPAPCI
;
A
#
# COMPACT_ATOMS: atom_id res chain seq x y z
N LEU A 1 -17.61 -9.80 17.28
CA LEU A 1 -16.25 -9.79 16.71
C LEU A 1 -15.35 -10.37 17.77
N ASP A 2 -14.94 -11.63 17.59
CA ASP A 2 -14.00 -12.28 18.50
C ASP A 2 -12.68 -11.50 18.49
N LYS A 3 -12.15 -11.20 19.67
CA LYS A 3 -10.88 -10.48 19.79
C LYS A 3 -9.77 -11.40 19.31
N CYS A 4 -9.06 -10.98 18.26
CA CYS A 4 -7.87 -11.68 17.78
C CYS A 4 -6.74 -11.56 18.82
N ASN A 5 -6.22 -12.68 19.33
CA ASN A 5 -5.18 -12.71 20.36
C ASN A 5 -3.75 -12.76 19.79
N VAL A 6 -3.53 -12.10 18.66
CA VAL A 6 -2.20 -12.01 18.05
C VAL A 6 -1.43 -10.83 18.66
N PRO A 7 -0.12 -10.97 18.91
CA PRO A 7 0.72 -9.82 19.30
C PRO A 7 0.62 -8.70 18.27
N LEU A 8 0.32 -7.49 18.74
CA LEU A 8 0.19 -6.29 17.91
C LEU A 8 1.05 -5.18 18.49
N GLN A 9 1.88 -4.57 17.66
CA GLN A 9 2.71 -3.44 18.03
C GLN A 9 2.50 -2.28 17.06
N ASN A 10 2.28 -1.09 17.61
CA ASN A 10 2.15 0.13 16.83
C ASN A 10 3.49 0.87 16.82
N PHE A 11 4.11 1.00 15.65
CA PHE A 11 5.35 1.75 15.44
C PHE A 11 5.13 3.13 14.80
N SER A 12 3.88 3.57 14.64
CA SER A 12 3.58 4.86 14.00
C SER A 12 4.19 6.02 14.80
N GLY A 13 4.99 6.86 14.12
CA GLY A 13 5.68 8.00 14.73
C GLY A 13 6.81 7.62 15.69
N GLN A 14 7.27 6.36 15.69
CA GLN A 14 8.29 5.84 16.61
C GLN A 14 9.55 5.33 15.88
N THR A 15 9.65 5.55 14.58
CA THR A 15 10.75 5.04 13.74
C THR A 15 11.27 6.14 12.86
N GLU A 16 12.59 6.21 12.69
CA GLU A 16 13.19 6.95 11.59
C GLU A 16 13.03 6.16 10.27
N LEU A 17 13.28 6.80 9.13
CA LEU A 17 13.16 6.13 7.82
C LEU A 17 14.06 4.90 7.69
N SER A 18 15.26 4.95 8.26
CA SER A 18 16.20 3.81 8.28
C SER A 18 15.66 2.64 9.11
N ASP A 19 15.04 2.92 10.25
CA ASP A 19 14.47 1.89 11.12
C ASP A 19 13.27 1.23 10.44
N LEU A 20 12.41 2.03 9.80
CA LEU A 20 11.30 1.52 8.99
C LEU A 20 11.78 0.62 7.87
N ALA A 21 12.82 1.01 7.12
CA ALA A 21 13.41 0.17 6.08
C ALA A 21 13.95 -1.15 6.65
N GLY A 22 14.60 -1.09 7.81
CA GLY A 22 15.05 -2.26 8.56
C GLY A 22 13.88 -3.20 8.90
N LEU A 23 12.83 -2.69 9.51
CA LEU A 23 11.62 -3.45 9.86
C LEU A 23 10.98 -4.11 8.63
N LEU A 24 10.79 -3.35 7.54
CA LEU A 24 10.20 -3.85 6.28
C LEU A 24 11.09 -4.90 5.59
N SER A 25 12.40 -4.89 5.83
CA SER A 25 13.35 -5.89 5.34
C SER A 25 13.36 -7.18 6.16
N GLN A 26 12.88 -7.16 7.40
CA GLN A 26 12.79 -8.33 8.26
C GLN A 26 11.40 -8.98 8.25
N SER A 27 10.40 -8.31 7.67
CA SER A 27 9.04 -8.85 7.57
C SER A 27 8.95 -10.05 6.61
N GLN A 28 7.94 -10.89 6.84
CA GLN A 28 7.60 -11.99 5.92
C GLN A 28 6.71 -11.52 4.78
N LEU A 29 5.87 -10.52 5.05
CA LEU A 29 4.93 -9.91 4.12
C LEU A 29 4.73 -8.45 4.53
N ASN A 30 4.74 -7.55 3.54
CA ASN A 30 4.36 -6.16 3.73
C ASN A 30 2.99 -5.91 3.10
N ILE A 31 2.06 -5.32 3.84
CA ILE A 31 0.74 -4.89 3.32
C ILE A 31 0.63 -3.40 3.55
N SER A 32 0.40 -2.63 2.49
CA SER A 32 0.31 -1.17 2.56
C SER A 32 -0.64 -0.64 1.48
N ASN A 33 -1.10 0.59 1.63
CA ASN A 33 -1.70 1.35 0.53
C ASN A 33 -0.60 1.90 -0.41
N ASP A 34 -1.00 2.55 -1.50
CA ASP A 34 -0.08 3.31 -2.36
C ASP A 34 0.45 4.55 -1.62
N SER A 35 1.54 4.36 -0.87
CA SER A 35 2.21 5.37 -0.05
C SER A 35 3.69 5.04 0.11
N GLY A 36 4.44 5.90 0.82
CA GLY A 36 5.88 5.76 1.04
C GLY A 36 6.30 4.38 1.58
N GLY A 37 5.49 3.73 2.42
CA GLY A 37 5.78 2.38 2.94
C GLY A 37 5.86 1.31 1.85
N THR A 38 4.96 1.35 0.87
CA THR A 38 4.99 0.45 -0.30
C THR A 38 6.27 0.66 -1.11
N HIS A 39 6.66 1.91 -1.34
CA HIS A 39 7.86 2.21 -2.14
C HIS A 39 9.17 1.88 -1.42
N ILE A 40 9.25 2.11 -0.10
CA ILE A 40 10.41 1.70 0.72
C ILE A 40 10.53 0.17 0.75
N SER A 41 9.42 -0.54 1.01
CA SER A 41 9.41 -2.01 1.01
C SER A 41 9.66 -2.63 -0.37
N ALA A 42 9.49 -1.87 -1.45
CA ALA A 42 9.79 -2.37 -2.79
C ALA A 42 11.25 -2.78 -2.95
N ALA A 43 12.16 -2.07 -2.27
CA ALA A 43 13.60 -2.33 -2.26
C ALA A 43 14.03 -3.50 -1.35
N SER A 44 13.13 -4.05 -0.51
CA SER A 44 13.51 -5.01 0.53
C SER A 44 13.59 -6.48 0.07
N GLY A 45 13.21 -6.77 -1.19
CA GLY A 45 13.16 -8.13 -1.74
C GLY A 45 12.10 -9.06 -1.12
N LYS A 46 11.35 -8.57 -0.13
CA LYS A 46 10.25 -9.30 0.52
C LYS A 46 8.98 -9.27 -0.32
N PRO A 47 8.08 -10.26 -0.19
CA PRO A 47 6.73 -10.19 -0.73
C PRO A 47 5.98 -8.98 -0.19
N LYS A 48 5.22 -8.30 -1.05
CA LYS A 48 4.40 -7.15 -0.66
C LYS A 48 3.09 -7.12 -1.45
N VAL A 49 2.05 -6.62 -0.79
CA VAL A 49 0.76 -6.34 -1.38
C VAL A 49 0.45 -4.85 -1.20
N CYS A 50 0.27 -4.14 -2.31
CA CYS A 50 -0.21 -2.77 -2.33
C CYS A 50 -1.70 -2.72 -2.63
N ILE A 51 -2.49 -2.14 -1.72
CA ILE A 51 -3.90 -1.82 -1.96
C ILE A 51 -3.95 -0.47 -2.68
N LEU A 52 -4.21 -0.52 -3.99
CA LEU A 52 -4.21 0.65 -4.85
C LEU A 52 -5.61 1.29 -4.91
N GLY A 53 -5.67 2.58 -4.58
CA GLY A 53 -6.87 3.39 -4.73
C GLY A 53 -7.01 4.04 -6.11
N GLY A 54 -8.17 4.63 -6.38
CA GLY A 54 -8.51 5.20 -7.69
C GLY A 54 -7.89 6.57 -8.02
N GLY A 55 -7.32 7.29 -7.04
CA GLY A 55 -6.88 8.68 -7.21
C GLY A 55 -5.82 8.89 -8.29
N HIS A 56 -4.65 8.28 -8.13
CA HIS A 56 -3.55 8.28 -9.10
C HIS A 56 -3.32 6.87 -9.67
N PHE A 57 -4.43 6.19 -10.01
CA PHE A 57 -4.41 4.81 -10.45
C PHE A 57 -3.42 4.57 -11.60
N GLY A 58 -2.53 3.58 -11.45
CA GLY A 58 -1.53 3.22 -12.46
C GLY A 58 -0.37 4.19 -12.61
N ARG A 59 -0.33 5.31 -11.85
CA ARG A 59 0.72 6.32 -11.98
C ARG A 59 2.04 5.90 -11.33
N PHE A 60 1.98 5.23 -10.17
CA PHE A 60 3.15 4.86 -9.38
C PHE A 60 3.35 3.36 -9.25
N VAL A 61 2.28 2.57 -9.29
CA VAL A 61 2.31 1.11 -9.23
C VAL A 61 1.34 0.51 -10.27
N PRO A 62 1.63 -0.66 -10.87
CA PRO A 62 2.83 -1.49 -10.66
C PRO A 62 4.10 -0.84 -11.21
N TYR A 63 5.25 -1.22 -10.64
CA TYR A 63 6.54 -0.83 -11.21
C TYR A 63 6.80 -1.58 -12.51
N LEU A 64 7.51 -0.92 -13.43
CA LEU A 64 7.98 -1.58 -14.64
C LEU A 64 8.98 -2.68 -14.29
N GLU A 65 8.85 -3.82 -14.95
CA GLU A 65 9.85 -4.89 -14.86
C GLU A 65 11.19 -4.37 -15.36
N CYS A 66 12.18 -4.34 -14.47
CA CYS A 66 13.54 -3.94 -14.79
C CYS A 66 14.44 -5.18 -14.77
N THR A 67 15.27 -5.33 -15.81
CA THR A 67 16.17 -6.48 -15.95
C THR A 67 17.09 -6.60 -14.72
N GLY A 68 17.05 -7.75 -14.04
CA GLY A 68 17.84 -8.01 -12.84
C GLY A 68 17.23 -7.55 -11.52
N GLN A 69 16.05 -6.91 -11.51
CA GLN A 69 15.32 -6.58 -10.29
C GLN A 69 14.18 -7.57 -10.06
N THR A 70 14.08 -8.11 -8.84
CA THR A 70 12.96 -8.98 -8.43
C THR A 70 12.03 -8.20 -7.49
N ASN A 71 11.25 -7.29 -8.06
CA ASN A 71 10.24 -6.60 -7.28
C ASN A 71 9.01 -7.50 -7.08
N LYS A 72 8.89 -8.12 -5.90
CA LYS A 72 7.75 -9.00 -5.56
C LYS A 72 6.47 -8.24 -5.14
N LEU A 73 6.11 -7.18 -5.87
CA LEU A 73 4.97 -6.30 -5.58
C LEU A 73 3.72 -6.75 -6.30
N GLU A 74 2.76 -7.26 -5.54
CA GLU A 74 1.40 -7.47 -6.01
C GLU A 74 0.57 -6.23 -5.77
N VAL A 75 -0.12 -5.74 -6.80
CA VAL A 75 -1.02 -4.59 -6.71
C VAL A 75 -2.44 -5.10 -6.79
N VAL A 76 -3.20 -4.88 -5.72
CA VAL A 76 -4.61 -5.28 -5.64
C VAL A 76 -5.50 -4.05 -5.63
N PHE A 77 -6.58 -4.11 -6.40
CA PHE A 77 -7.55 -3.03 -6.49
C PHE A 77 -8.91 -3.57 -6.92
N HIS A 78 -9.97 -2.81 -6.63
CA HIS A 78 -11.26 -3.00 -7.24
C HIS A 78 -11.40 -2.05 -8.44
N GLN A 79 -11.68 -2.60 -9.62
CA GLN A 79 -11.85 -1.77 -10.82
C GLN A 79 -13.08 -0.88 -10.67
N MET A 80 -12.88 0.43 -10.72
CA MET A 80 -13.93 1.43 -10.52
C MET A 80 -13.89 2.49 -11.63
N PRO A 81 -15.04 3.05 -12.03
CA PRO A 81 -15.09 4.13 -13.01
C PRO A 81 -14.32 5.41 -12.63
N CYS A 82 -13.91 5.59 -11.37
CA CYS A 82 -13.14 6.76 -10.93
C CYS A 82 -11.62 6.56 -10.98
N ASN A 83 -11.16 5.35 -11.32
CA ASN A 83 -9.74 5.05 -11.38
C ASN A 83 -9.04 5.95 -12.40
N GLY A 84 -8.01 6.68 -11.97
CA GLY A 84 -7.18 7.52 -12.82
C GLY A 84 -7.71 8.94 -13.05
N ARG A 85 -8.78 9.35 -12.34
CA ARG A 85 -9.34 10.71 -12.48
C ARG A 85 -8.78 11.76 -11.52
N ASN A 86 -7.54 11.59 -11.02
CA ASN A 86 -6.89 12.57 -10.13
C ASN A 86 -7.75 13.03 -8.95
N TRP A 87 -8.42 12.08 -8.28
CA TRP A 87 -9.34 12.34 -7.16
C TRP A 87 -10.62 13.13 -7.49
N GLU A 88 -10.96 13.28 -8.77
CA GLU A 88 -12.26 13.82 -9.17
C GLU A 88 -13.40 12.97 -8.61
N ARG A 89 -14.32 13.65 -7.91
CA ARG A 89 -15.41 12.99 -7.20
C ARG A 89 -16.53 12.66 -8.17
N ILE A 90 -16.68 11.38 -8.50
CA ILE A 90 -17.86 10.87 -9.22
C ILE A 90 -18.88 10.20 -8.27
N TYR A 91 -18.48 9.98 -7.02
CA TYR A 91 -19.32 9.41 -5.97
C TYR A 91 -19.38 10.36 -4.76
N PRO A 92 -20.53 10.45 -4.08
CA PRO A 92 -20.66 11.25 -2.88
C PRO A 92 -19.85 10.64 -1.72
N LEU A 93 -19.02 11.46 -1.08
CA LEU A 93 -18.35 11.08 0.17
C LEU A 93 -19.35 11.16 1.32
N LYS A 94 -19.46 10.08 2.10
CA LYS A 94 -20.28 10.05 3.31
C LYS A 94 -19.37 10.20 4.53
N LYS A 95 -19.79 11.02 5.49
CA LYS A 95 -19.09 11.17 6.78
C LYS A 95 -18.95 9.79 7.44
N ASN A 96 -17.78 9.50 8.00
CA ASN A 96 -17.45 8.23 8.65
C ASN A 96 -17.59 6.99 7.76
N LYS A 97 -17.49 7.14 6.44
CA LYS A 97 -17.41 6.02 5.49
C LYS A 97 -16.09 6.12 4.71
N PRO A 98 -15.47 4.98 4.35
CA PRO A 98 -14.31 5.00 3.48
C PRO A 98 -14.67 5.60 2.12
N ALA A 99 -13.65 6.13 1.43
CA ALA A 99 -13.82 6.53 0.04
C ALA A 99 -14.20 5.29 -0.79
N PRO A 100 -15.14 5.38 -1.74
CA PRO A 100 -15.59 4.22 -2.53
C PRO A 100 -14.52 3.57 -3.41
N CYS A 101 -13.40 4.26 -3.64
CA CYS A 101 -12.33 3.86 -4.53
C CYS A 101 -11.06 3.41 -3.79
N ILE A 102 -11.20 2.96 -2.54
CA ILE A 102 -10.17 2.34 -1.70
C ILE A 102 -10.74 1.03 -1.13
#